data_AF-A0AAN8VPS5-F1
#
_entry.id   AF-A0AAN8VPS5-F1
#
_cell.length_a   1.000
_cell.length_b   1.000
_cell.length_c   1.000
_cell.angle_alpha   90.00
_cell.angle_beta   90.00
_cell.angle_gamma   90.00
#
_symmetry.space_group_name_H-M   'P 1'
#
loop_
_entity.id
_entity.type
_entity.pdbx_description
1 polymer ?
#
loop_
_entity_poly.entity_id
_entity_poly.type
_entity_poly.pdbx_seq_one_letter_code
_entity_poly.pdbx_strand_id
1 'polypeptide(L)'
;MSLGISRLIAFKSLSLFWVFAYIRKMGYSLLSIPFLYASLISLLVSIASHPSINLPLLLGKKPDGSFPIWSIVMFSPFLYFVRIFSLLRRLRSREEPYTKVYDGLYIGGWPASLGMLPPGNPAIVDCTCEFPRISELSGNPYLCIPTWDTRAPQPGDIESAVKWACRKRAQSRPIFIHCAYGHGRSVTVTCALLVSLGVVEDWKAAEKFIQERRPRIHLNDLQRQSLEEWSRHRLSSPQTNKRTQVSSIIHENSSGTPHTNERTQKHAICQVGKKQTNLQNKAQDSSIPRTIDHLHKSDFQNI
;
A
#
# COMPACT_ATOMS: atom_id res chain seq x y z
N MET A 1 -11.88 -3.38 21.00
CA MET A 1 -12.51 -3.32 19.67
C MET A 1 -12.27 -1.95 19.08
N SER A 2 -11.40 -1.81 18.07
CA SER A 2 -11.26 -0.54 17.37
C SER A 2 -12.60 -0.17 16.74
N LEU A 3 -13.09 1.06 16.95
CA LEU A 3 -14.28 1.53 16.25
C LEU A 3 -13.94 1.60 14.76
N GLY A 4 -14.45 0.63 13.98
CA GLY A 4 -14.33 0.66 12.53
C GLY A 4 -15.05 1.87 11.94
N ILE A 5 -14.63 2.29 10.73
CA ILE A 5 -15.19 3.46 10.05
C ILE A 5 -16.73 3.41 9.97
N SER A 6 -17.32 2.23 9.79
CA SER A 6 -18.78 2.06 9.71
C SER A 6 -19.50 2.55 10.96
N ARG A 7 -18.98 2.22 12.16
CA ARG A 7 -19.57 2.64 13.44
C ARG A 7 -19.39 4.15 13.66
N LEU A 8 -18.19 4.66 13.41
CA LEU A 8 -17.89 6.09 13.54
C LEU A 8 -18.82 6.94 12.65
N ILE A 9 -19.00 6.52 11.40
CA ILE A 9 -19.86 7.21 10.44
C ILE A 9 -21.35 7.02 10.78
N ALA A 10 -21.76 5.89 11.37
CA ALA A 10 -23.12 5.70 11.88
C ALA A 10 -23.46 6.70 13.00
N PHE A 11 -22.57 6.84 13.99
CA PHE A 11 -22.74 7.83 15.06
C PHE A 11 -22.82 9.26 14.50
N LYS A 12 -21.93 9.60 13.57
CA LYS A 12 -21.99 10.89 12.85
C LYS A 12 -23.34 11.09 12.15
N SER A 13 -23.84 10.07 11.45
CA SER A 13 -25.14 10.12 10.77
C SER A 13 -26.27 10.43 11.74
N LEU A 14 -26.29 9.74 12.90
CA LEU A 14 -27.29 9.98 13.95
C LEU A 14 -27.17 11.39 14.50
N SER A 15 -25.97 11.85 14.89
CA SER A 15 -25.76 13.21 15.40
C SER A 15 -26.25 14.28 14.41
N LEU A 16 -25.96 14.14 13.11
CA LEU A 16 -26.42 15.06 12.08
C LEU A 16 -27.95 15.05 11.92
N PHE A 17 -28.58 13.88 12.07
CA PHE A 17 -30.04 13.77 12.04
C PHE A 17 -30.70 14.48 13.23
N TRP A 18 -30.13 14.37 14.42
CA TRP A 18 -30.59 15.10 15.60
C TRP A 18 -30.47 16.62 15.43
N VAL A 19 -29.36 17.10 14.87
CA VAL A 19 -29.18 18.52 14.53
C VAL A 19 -30.21 18.98 13.51
N PHE A 20 -30.47 18.18 12.47
CA PHE A 20 -31.53 18.44 11.49
C PHE A 20 -32.90 18.59 12.18
N ALA A 21 -33.29 17.62 13.01
CA ALA A 21 -34.58 17.62 13.70
C ALA A 21 -34.73 18.84 14.63
N TYR A 22 -33.66 19.21 15.33
CA TYR A 22 -33.63 20.39 16.20
C TYR A 22 -33.81 21.69 15.42
N ILE A 23 -33.02 21.92 14.37
CA ILE A 23 -33.10 23.13 13.53
C ILE A 23 -34.47 23.21 12.84
N ARG A 24 -35.02 22.08 12.40
CA ARG A 24 -36.36 22.01 11.81
C ARG A 24 -37.44 22.38 12.83
N LYS A 25 -37.34 21.91 14.08
CA LYS A 25 -38.25 22.27 15.17
C LYS A 25 -38.24 23.77 15.49
N MET A 26 -37.08 24.43 15.33
CA MET A 26 -36.95 25.88 15.50
C MET A 26 -37.51 26.71 14.33
N GLY A 27 -38.08 26.08 13.29
CA GLY A 27 -38.69 26.76 12.15
C GLY A 27 -37.74 27.03 10.97
N TYR A 28 -36.45 26.75 11.09
CA TYR A 28 -35.45 27.00 10.04
C TYR A 28 -35.39 25.86 9.01
N SER A 29 -36.44 25.77 8.19
CA SER A 29 -36.67 24.69 7.23
C SER A 29 -35.59 24.55 6.16
N LEU A 30 -35.09 25.66 5.59
CA LEU A 30 -34.09 25.64 4.51
C LEU A 30 -32.69 25.32 5.05
N LEU A 31 -32.34 25.87 6.22
CA LEU A 31 -31.04 25.67 6.87
C LEU A 31 -30.83 24.23 7.35
N SER A 32 -31.90 23.48 7.59
CA SER A 32 -31.80 22.09 8.07
C SER A 32 -31.50 21.07 6.95
N ILE A 33 -31.80 21.39 5.68
CA ILE A 33 -31.65 20.47 4.54
C ILE A 33 -30.21 19.90 4.38
N PRO A 34 -29.13 20.70 4.46
CA PRO A 34 -27.78 20.18 4.36
C PRO A 34 -27.42 19.14 5.43
N PHE A 35 -27.98 19.27 6.64
CA PHE A 35 -27.76 18.31 7.72
C PHE A 35 -28.46 16.98 7.46
N LEU A 36 -29.68 17.00 6.93
CA LEU A 36 -30.37 15.80 6.48
C LEU A 36 -29.60 15.10 5.36
N TYR A 37 -29.18 15.86 4.35
CA TYR A 37 -28.37 15.35 3.25
C TYR A 37 -27.08 14.69 3.75
N ALA A 38 -26.31 15.38 4.59
CA ALA A 38 -25.07 14.85 5.15
C ALA A 38 -25.32 13.61 6.04
N SER A 39 -26.45 13.56 6.76
CA SER A 39 -26.86 12.41 7.57
C SER A 39 -27.15 11.19 6.71
N LEU A 40 -27.95 11.33 5.64
CA LEU A 40 -28.31 10.24 4.72
C LEU A 40 -27.08 9.69 3.99
N ILE A 41 -26.20 10.57 3.50
CA ILE A 41 -24.95 10.16 2.86
C ILE A 41 -24.03 9.43 3.86
N SER A 42 -23.96 9.91 5.10
CA SER A 42 -23.20 9.22 6.16
C SER A 42 -23.80 7.84 6.46
N LEU A 43 -25.13 7.70 6.52
CA LEU A 43 -25.77 6.40 6.71
C LEU A 43 -25.44 5.42 5.58
N LEU A 44 -25.53 5.87 4.33
CA LEU A 44 -25.17 5.08 3.15
C LEU A 44 -23.72 4.60 3.20
N VAL A 45 -22.78 5.51 3.52
CA VAL A 45 -21.36 5.16 3.65
C VAL A 45 -21.12 4.22 4.83
N SER A 46 -21.85 4.37 5.94
CA SER A 46 -21.77 3.46 7.08
C SER A 46 -22.16 2.03 6.69
N ILE A 47 -23.27 1.87 5.95
CA ILE A 47 -23.75 0.59 5.44
C ILE A 47 -22.73 0.00 4.46
N ALA A 48 -22.32 0.76 3.45
CA ALA A 48 -21.38 0.27 2.43
C ALA A 48 -19.99 -0.08 2.97
N SER A 49 -19.57 0.58 4.06
CA SER A 49 -18.30 0.28 4.73
C SER A 49 -18.41 -0.80 5.82
N HIS A 50 -19.60 -1.36 6.07
CA HIS A 50 -19.80 -2.46 7.02
C HIS A 50 -19.02 -3.72 6.56
N PRO A 51 -18.42 -4.54 7.46
CA PRO A 51 -17.56 -5.65 7.03
C PRO A 51 -18.29 -6.70 6.20
N SER A 52 -19.60 -6.90 6.42
CA SER A 52 -20.41 -7.87 5.67
C SER A 52 -20.77 -7.41 4.26
N ILE A 53 -20.76 -6.09 3.99
CA ILE A 53 -21.11 -5.52 2.68
C ILE A 53 -19.85 -5.14 1.91
N ASN A 54 -18.96 -4.40 2.57
CA ASN A 54 -17.63 -4.01 2.09
C ASN A 54 -17.60 -3.62 0.60
N LEU A 55 -18.31 -2.54 0.25
CA LEU A 55 -18.42 -2.04 -1.13
C LEU A 55 -17.57 -0.77 -1.33
N PRO A 56 -16.24 -0.87 -1.50
CA PRO A 56 -15.36 0.29 -1.66
C PRO A 56 -15.56 1.04 -2.98
N LEU A 57 -16.23 0.42 -3.95
CA LEU A 57 -16.56 1.02 -5.24
C LEU A 57 -17.70 2.04 -5.17
N LEU A 58 -18.42 2.14 -4.04
CA LEU A 58 -19.56 3.06 -3.87
C LEU A 58 -19.23 4.50 -4.27
N LEU A 59 -18.04 4.99 -3.92
CA LEU A 59 -17.61 6.36 -4.21
C LEU A 59 -17.23 6.56 -5.68
N GLY A 60 -17.26 5.53 -6.52
CA GLY A 60 -16.98 5.64 -7.95
C GLY A 60 -15.56 6.11 -8.27
N LYS A 61 -14.59 5.86 -7.38
CA LYS A 61 -13.18 6.21 -7.61
C LYS A 61 -12.67 5.44 -8.82
N LYS A 62 -12.20 6.16 -9.83
CA LYS A 62 -11.69 5.58 -11.07
C LYS A 62 -10.30 4.95 -10.85
N PRO A 63 -9.86 4.03 -11.73
CA PRO A 63 -8.53 3.43 -11.65
C PRO A 63 -7.37 4.44 -11.68
N ASP A 64 -7.58 5.61 -12.29
CA ASP A 64 -6.62 6.72 -12.33
C ASP A 64 -6.56 7.52 -11.02
N GLY A 65 -7.42 7.21 -10.05
CA GLY A 65 -7.53 7.85 -8.74
C GLY A 65 -8.42 9.09 -8.69
N SER A 66 -9.04 9.48 -9.81
CA SER A 66 -9.97 10.62 -9.88
C SER A 66 -11.38 10.22 -9.49
N PHE A 67 -12.18 11.21 -9.09
CA PHE A 67 -13.61 11.04 -8.85
C PHE A 67 -14.42 11.68 -9.98
N PRO A 68 -15.48 11.02 -10.48
CA PRO A 68 -16.40 11.67 -11.40
C PRO A 68 -17.18 12.79 -10.68
N ILE A 69 -17.59 13.82 -11.42
CA ILE A 69 -18.25 15.02 -10.88
C ILE A 69 -19.50 14.64 -10.07
N TRP A 70 -20.31 13.70 -10.56
CA TRP A 70 -21.51 13.24 -9.84
C TRP A 70 -21.18 12.69 -8.45
N SER A 71 -20.07 11.95 -8.32
CA SER A 71 -19.63 11.38 -7.04
C SER A 71 -19.15 12.47 -6.10
N ILE A 72 -18.41 13.46 -6.61
CA ILE A 72 -17.96 14.60 -5.82
C ILE A 72 -19.17 15.35 -5.27
N VAL A 73 -20.19 15.62 -6.07
CA VAL A 73 -21.40 16.32 -5.64
C VAL A 73 -22.16 15.50 -4.59
N MET A 74 -22.48 14.24 -4.91
CA MET A 74 -23.30 13.35 -4.09
C MET A 74 -22.63 12.92 -2.78
N PHE A 75 -21.32 12.69 -2.79
CA PHE A 75 -20.56 12.29 -1.60
C PHE A 75 -19.78 13.45 -0.97
N SER A 76 -20.00 14.70 -1.42
CA SER A 76 -19.28 15.88 -0.91
C SER A 76 -19.22 15.97 0.62
N PRO A 77 -20.30 15.73 1.39
CA PRO A 77 -20.24 15.88 2.86
C PRO A 77 -19.31 14.84 3.51
N PHE A 78 -19.16 13.67 2.90
CA PHE A 78 -18.25 12.63 3.36
C PHE A 78 -16.82 12.89 2.89
N LEU A 79 -16.63 13.21 1.60
CA LEU A 79 -15.31 13.44 1.01
C LEU A 79 -14.60 14.66 1.64
N TYR A 80 -15.32 15.76 1.88
CA TYR A 80 -14.75 16.91 2.57
C TYR A 80 -14.43 16.60 4.03
N PHE A 81 -15.31 15.85 4.71
CA PHE A 81 -15.08 15.44 6.09
C PHE A 81 -13.79 14.64 6.24
N VAL A 82 -13.56 13.60 5.42
CA VAL A 82 -12.33 12.79 5.52
C VAL A 82 -11.08 13.58 5.17
N ARG A 83 -11.15 14.53 4.23
CA ARG A 83 -10.03 15.41 3.87
C ARG A 83 -9.68 16.38 4.98
N ILE A 84 -10.68 17.07 5.55
CA ILE A 84 -10.49 17.99 6.68
C ILE A 84 -9.97 17.22 7.88
N PHE A 85 -10.56 16.06 8.20
CA PHE A 85 -10.11 15.24 9.31
C PHE A 85 -8.66 14.76 9.12
N SER A 86 -8.27 14.36 7.91
CA SER A 86 -6.88 14.02 7.58
C SER A 86 -5.94 15.20 7.74
N LEU A 87 -6.33 16.40 7.26
CA LEU A 87 -5.54 17.61 7.43
C LEU A 87 -5.35 17.96 8.92
N LEU A 88 -6.44 17.99 9.69
CA LEU A 88 -6.39 18.27 11.14
C LEU A 88 -5.53 17.25 11.88
N ARG A 89 -5.65 15.96 11.53
CA ARG A 89 -4.82 14.90 12.12
C ARG A 89 -3.34 15.07 11.77
N ARG A 90 -3.02 15.53 10.55
CA ARG A 90 -1.63 15.84 10.15
C ARG A 90 -1.07 17.05 10.87
N LEU A 91 -1.85 18.11 11.03
CA LEU A 91 -1.42 19.29 11.80
C LEU A 91 -1.12 18.93 13.26
N ARG A 92 -1.86 17.96 13.81
CA ARG A 92 -1.63 17.45 15.18
C ARG A 92 -0.53 16.38 15.25
N SER A 93 -0.25 15.67 14.16
CA SER A 93 0.67 14.53 14.15
C SER A 93 1.99 14.92 13.48
N ARG A 94 3.10 14.83 14.23
CA ARG A 94 4.46 15.01 13.70
C ARG A 94 5.00 13.74 13.00
N GLU A 95 4.16 13.02 12.27
CA GLU A 95 4.59 11.84 11.53
C GLU A 95 5.14 12.21 10.16
N GLU A 96 6.24 11.56 9.79
CA GLU A 96 6.77 11.65 8.44
C GLU A 96 5.72 11.19 7.41
N PRO A 97 5.52 11.94 6.31
CA PRO A 97 4.55 11.62 5.27
C PRO A 97 4.74 10.22 4.69
N TYR A 98 6.00 9.79 4.59
CA TYR A 98 6.42 8.47 4.12
C TYR A 98 7.67 7.99 4.85
N THR A 99 7.96 6.70 4.74
CA THR A 99 9.13 6.04 5.32
C THR A 99 9.71 5.07 4.29
N LYS A 100 11.04 5.08 4.07
CA LYS A 100 11.72 4.05 3.27
C LYS A 100 11.80 2.76 4.08
N VAL A 101 11.13 1.71 3.59
CA VAL A 101 11.06 0.41 4.27
C VAL A 101 12.19 -0.50 3.80
N TYR A 102 12.34 -0.60 2.48
CA TYR A 102 13.34 -1.40 1.80
C TYR A 102 13.85 -0.63 0.60
N ASP A 103 14.92 -1.09 -0.05
CA ASP A 103 15.51 -0.36 -1.16
C ASP A 103 14.48 -0.07 -2.27
N GLY A 104 14.33 1.20 -2.64
CA GLY A 104 13.29 1.69 -3.55
C GLY A 104 11.83 1.39 -3.13
N LEU A 105 11.53 1.06 -1.87
CA LEU A 105 10.17 0.80 -1.37
C LEU A 105 9.82 1.76 -0.23
N TYR A 106 8.76 2.52 -0.42
CA TYR A 106 8.28 3.53 0.49
C TYR A 106 6.83 3.24 0.91
N ILE A 107 6.53 3.48 2.18
CA ILE A 107 5.17 3.41 2.75
C ILE A 107 4.78 4.74 3.35
N GLY A 108 3.52 5.17 3.21
CA GLY A 108 3.11 6.44 3.79
C GLY A 108 1.61 6.71 3.85
N GLY A 109 1.29 7.92 4.28
CA GLY A 109 -0.05 8.49 4.19
C GLY A 109 -0.32 9.10 2.82
N TRP A 110 -1.58 9.48 2.59
CA TRP A 110 -2.00 10.09 1.33
C TRP A 110 -1.18 11.36 1.05
N PRO A 111 -0.53 11.50 -0.11
CA PRO A 111 0.29 12.67 -0.41
C PRO A 111 -0.62 13.84 -0.78
N ALA A 112 -0.74 14.82 0.12
CA ALA A 112 -1.53 16.02 -0.13
C ALA A 112 -0.82 17.05 -1.03
N SER A 113 0.49 16.89 -1.24
CA SER A 113 1.33 17.73 -2.08
C SER A 113 2.53 16.95 -2.61
N LEU A 114 3.22 17.49 -3.64
CA LEU A 114 4.43 16.89 -4.21
C LEU A 114 5.56 16.72 -3.18
N GLY A 115 5.67 17.64 -2.20
CA GLY A 115 6.67 17.54 -1.13
C GLY A 115 6.47 16.35 -0.19
N MET A 116 5.30 15.69 -0.24
CA MET A 116 4.99 14.47 0.51
C MET A 116 5.25 13.19 -0.27
N LEU A 117 5.87 13.27 -1.44
CA LEU A 117 6.23 12.10 -2.25
C LEU A 117 7.69 11.70 -2.01
N PRO A 118 7.97 10.38 -2.07
CA PRO A 118 9.35 9.92 -2.06
C PRO A 118 10.07 10.32 -3.37
N PRO A 119 11.40 10.44 -3.32
CA PRO A 119 12.21 10.83 -4.47
C PRO A 119 12.17 9.77 -5.59
N GLY A 120 12.57 10.18 -6.80
CA GLY A 120 12.81 9.26 -7.92
C GLY A 120 11.57 8.85 -8.73
N ASN A 121 10.54 9.70 -8.79
CA ASN A 121 9.32 9.49 -9.59
C ASN A 121 8.69 8.10 -9.35
N PRO A 122 8.17 7.86 -8.13
CA PRO A 122 7.72 6.53 -7.71
C PRO A 122 6.49 6.05 -8.50
N ALA A 123 6.38 4.75 -8.68
CA ALA A 123 5.13 4.10 -9.03
C ALA A 123 4.24 3.95 -7.79
N ILE A 124 2.99 4.40 -7.88
CA ILE A 124 2.10 4.61 -6.74
C ILE A 124 1.04 3.52 -6.66
N VAL A 125 0.93 2.93 -5.47
CA VAL A 125 -0.18 2.06 -5.09
C VAL A 125 -1.03 2.77 -4.06
N ASP A 126 -2.23 3.17 -4.46
CA ASP A 126 -3.20 3.84 -3.61
C ASP A 126 -4.20 2.83 -3.03
N CYS A 127 -4.20 2.69 -1.72
CA CYS A 127 -5.09 1.78 -0.99
C CYS A 127 -6.35 2.47 -0.44
N THR A 128 -6.71 3.66 -0.94
CA THR A 128 -7.86 4.44 -0.47
C THR A 128 -8.99 4.42 -1.48
N CYS A 129 -10.23 4.33 -0.99
CA CYS A 129 -11.41 4.60 -1.82
C CYS A 129 -11.89 6.05 -1.65
N GLU A 130 -11.45 6.73 -0.58
CA GLU A 130 -11.99 8.01 -0.11
C GLU A 130 -11.14 9.24 -0.45
N PHE A 131 -9.85 9.06 -0.77
CA PHE A 131 -8.94 10.16 -1.12
C PHE A 131 -8.70 10.21 -2.64
N PRO A 132 -8.69 11.40 -3.27
CA PRO A 132 -8.40 11.53 -4.69
C PRO A 132 -6.89 11.43 -4.94
N ARG A 133 -6.49 11.03 -6.14
CA ARG A 133 -5.14 11.33 -6.64
C ARG A 133 -4.99 12.85 -6.79
N ILE A 134 -3.85 13.39 -6.34
CA ILE A 134 -3.50 14.80 -6.58
C ILE A 134 -3.11 14.99 -8.06
N SER A 135 -3.49 16.12 -8.66
CA SER A 135 -3.30 16.42 -10.10
C SER A 135 -1.85 16.29 -10.56
N GLU A 136 -0.93 16.66 -9.68
CA GLU A 136 0.50 16.75 -9.93
C GLU A 136 1.14 15.35 -10.05
N LEU A 137 0.43 14.30 -9.65
CA LEU A 137 0.87 12.92 -9.81
C LEU A 137 0.58 12.35 -11.18
N SER A 138 -0.06 13.07 -12.10
CA SER A 138 -0.52 12.57 -13.41
C SER A 138 0.56 11.83 -14.23
N GLY A 139 1.85 12.20 -14.08
CA GLY A 139 2.98 11.53 -14.75
C GLY A 139 3.49 10.23 -14.09
N ASN A 140 3.10 9.94 -12.85
CA ASN A 140 3.51 8.72 -12.14
C ASN A 140 2.66 7.52 -12.57
N PRO A 141 3.25 6.31 -12.75
CA PRO A 141 2.46 5.09 -12.83
C PRO A 141 1.62 4.95 -11.57
N TYR A 142 0.34 4.65 -11.74
CA TYR A 142 -0.61 4.68 -10.64
C TYR A 142 -1.52 3.44 -10.69
N LEU A 143 -1.72 2.82 -9.54
CA LEU A 143 -2.63 1.70 -9.34
C LEU A 143 -3.48 1.99 -8.11
N CYS A 144 -4.81 2.02 -8.28
CA CYS A 144 -5.76 2.13 -7.18
C CYS A 144 -6.31 0.74 -6.82
N ILE A 145 -6.20 0.38 -5.54
CA ILE A 145 -6.88 -0.76 -4.92
C ILE A 145 -7.83 -0.23 -3.84
N PRO A 146 -9.04 0.22 -4.25
CA PRO A 146 -9.92 0.99 -3.39
C PRO A 146 -10.33 0.15 -2.17
N THR A 147 -9.99 0.64 -0.98
CA THR A 147 -10.27 -0.04 0.28
C THR A 147 -10.75 0.97 1.32
N TRP A 148 -11.88 0.70 1.97
CA TRP A 148 -12.38 1.51 3.08
C TRP A 148 -11.39 1.58 4.24
N ASP A 149 -11.34 2.70 4.95
CA ASP A 149 -10.53 2.77 6.16
C ASP A 149 -10.93 1.69 7.17
N THR A 150 -9.97 1.17 7.93
CA THR A 150 -10.15 0.01 8.84
C THR A 150 -10.57 -1.31 8.18
N ARG A 151 -10.73 -1.38 6.84
CA ARG A 151 -10.90 -2.63 6.09
C ARG A 151 -9.57 -3.14 5.54
N ALA A 152 -9.64 -4.31 4.92
CA ALA A 152 -8.53 -4.97 4.28
C ALA A 152 -8.74 -5.00 2.75
N PRO A 153 -7.70 -4.74 1.95
CA PRO A 153 -7.70 -5.11 0.54
C PRO A 153 -7.94 -6.62 0.41
N GLN A 154 -8.63 -7.06 -0.65
CA GLN A 154 -8.87 -8.49 -0.85
C GLN A 154 -7.59 -9.22 -1.26
N PRO A 155 -7.43 -10.52 -0.98
CA PRO A 155 -6.24 -11.28 -1.36
C PRO A 155 -5.86 -11.17 -2.84
N GLY A 156 -6.85 -11.14 -3.73
CA GLY A 156 -6.65 -10.94 -5.17
C GLY A 156 -6.14 -9.54 -5.54
N ASP A 157 -6.60 -8.50 -4.84
CA ASP A 157 -6.12 -7.13 -5.01
C ASP A 157 -4.70 -6.96 -4.48
N ILE A 158 -4.39 -7.61 -3.34
CA ILE A 158 -3.04 -7.68 -2.78
C ILE A 158 -2.08 -8.29 -3.80
N GLU A 159 -2.42 -9.47 -4.35
CA GLU A 159 -1.58 -10.15 -5.33
C GLU A 159 -1.41 -9.33 -6.62
N SER A 160 -2.48 -8.67 -7.08
CA SER A 160 -2.44 -7.79 -8.26
C SER A 160 -1.53 -6.59 -8.04
N ALA A 161 -1.62 -5.95 -6.86
CA ALA A 161 -0.77 -4.83 -6.48
C ALA A 161 0.70 -5.25 -6.34
N VAL A 162 0.96 -6.41 -5.74
CA VAL A 162 2.30 -7.00 -5.63
C VAL A 162 2.90 -7.26 -7.01
N LYS A 163 2.20 -7.97 -7.90
CA LYS A 163 2.69 -8.25 -9.26
C LYS A 163 2.97 -6.97 -10.03
N TRP A 164 2.08 -5.98 -9.91
CA TRP A 164 2.27 -4.68 -10.55
C TRP A 164 3.50 -3.95 -10.00
N ALA A 165 3.66 -3.89 -8.67
CA ALA A 165 4.81 -3.27 -8.03
C ALA A 165 6.13 -3.96 -8.41
N CYS A 166 6.17 -5.29 -8.43
CA CYS A 166 7.35 -6.04 -8.89
C CYS A 166 7.74 -5.69 -10.33
N ARG A 167 6.77 -5.57 -11.24
CA ARG A 167 7.03 -5.14 -12.63
C ARG A 167 7.59 -3.73 -12.70
N LYS A 168 7.10 -2.80 -11.87
CA LYS A 168 7.61 -1.43 -11.83
C LYS A 168 9.00 -1.35 -11.22
N ARG A 169 9.31 -2.16 -10.19
CA ARG A 169 10.66 -2.29 -9.65
C ARG A 169 11.65 -2.83 -10.68
N ALA A 170 11.24 -3.79 -11.51
CA ALA A 170 12.08 -4.31 -12.59
C ALA A 170 12.44 -3.25 -13.65
N GLN A 171 11.72 -2.12 -13.68
CA GLN A 171 12.00 -0.95 -14.51
C GLN A 171 12.83 0.11 -13.74
N SER A 172 13.48 -0.28 -12.64
CA SER A 172 14.25 0.60 -11.76
C SER A 172 13.45 1.77 -11.18
N ARG A 173 12.12 1.63 -11.07
CA ARG A 173 11.26 2.65 -10.47
C ARG A 173 11.02 2.37 -9.00
N PRO A 174 11.17 3.37 -8.11
CA PRO A 174 10.75 3.26 -6.72
C PRO A 174 9.25 2.98 -6.62
N ILE A 175 8.83 2.30 -5.55
CA ILE A 175 7.42 2.02 -5.26
C ILE A 175 7.00 2.83 -4.04
N PHE A 176 5.87 3.51 -4.13
CA PHE A 176 5.23 4.18 -3.01
C PHE A 176 3.84 3.59 -2.76
N ILE A 177 3.63 3.00 -1.59
CA ILE A 177 2.36 2.40 -1.19
C ILE A 177 1.75 3.27 -0.09
N HIS A 178 0.57 3.83 -0.33
CA HIS A 178 -0.07 4.70 0.65
C HIS A 178 -1.53 4.33 0.94
N CYS A 179 -1.98 4.75 2.11
CA CYS A 179 -3.40 4.80 2.46
C CYS A 179 -3.73 6.20 2.99
N ALA A 180 -4.66 6.37 3.94
CA ALA A 180 -4.89 7.68 4.57
C ALA A 180 -3.67 8.17 5.37
N TYR A 181 -3.16 7.31 6.27
CA TYR A 181 -2.11 7.66 7.26
C TYR A 181 -0.89 6.73 7.24
N GLY A 182 -0.92 5.68 6.42
CA GLY A 182 0.17 4.71 6.33
C GLY A 182 0.25 3.72 7.50
N HIS A 183 -0.89 3.32 8.09
CA HIS A 183 -0.91 2.49 9.30
C HIS A 183 -1.45 1.07 9.13
N GLY A 184 -2.34 0.82 8.15
CA GLY A 184 -3.03 -0.48 8.03
C GLY A 184 -3.11 -0.99 6.59
N ARG A 185 -3.98 -0.38 5.77
CA ARG A 185 -4.22 -0.82 4.37
C ARG A 185 -2.94 -0.90 3.52
N SER A 186 -2.12 0.16 3.54
CA SER A 186 -0.85 0.18 2.83
C SER A 186 0.20 -0.76 3.44
N VAL A 187 0.15 -0.96 4.76
CA VAL A 187 1.03 -1.91 5.47
C VAL A 187 0.72 -3.32 5.00
N THR A 188 -0.57 -3.66 4.84
CA THR A 188 -1.03 -4.97 4.34
C THR A 188 -0.36 -5.30 3.00
N VAL A 189 -0.42 -4.37 2.04
CA VAL A 189 0.17 -4.57 0.71
C VAL A 189 1.70 -4.57 0.76
N THR A 190 2.30 -3.72 1.62
CA THR A 190 3.75 -3.68 1.83
C THR A 190 4.27 -4.99 2.41
N CYS A 191 3.57 -5.60 3.38
CA CYS A 191 3.91 -6.90 3.93
C CYS A 191 3.97 -7.96 2.84
N ALA A 192 2.90 -8.05 2.03
CA ALA A 192 2.83 -8.97 0.92
C ALA A 192 3.95 -8.76 -0.10
N LEU A 193 4.27 -7.49 -0.42
CA LEU A 193 5.36 -7.16 -1.34
C LEU A 193 6.73 -7.57 -0.79
N LEU A 194 7.03 -7.32 0.48
CA LEU A 194 8.32 -7.71 1.09
C LEU A 194 8.55 -9.22 1.04
N VAL A 195 7.51 -10.01 1.35
CA VAL A 195 7.56 -11.48 1.24
C VAL A 195 7.78 -11.90 -0.22
N SER A 196 7.12 -11.22 -1.16
CA SER A 196 7.24 -11.52 -2.60
C SER A 196 8.61 -11.20 -3.18
N LEU A 197 9.30 -10.22 -2.60
CA LEU A 197 10.67 -9.86 -2.93
C LEU A 197 11.69 -10.79 -2.24
N GLY A 198 11.26 -11.68 -1.35
CA GLY A 198 12.15 -12.55 -0.56
C GLY A 198 12.99 -11.79 0.47
N VAL A 199 12.54 -10.60 0.88
CA VAL A 199 13.21 -9.79 1.91
C VAL A 199 12.97 -10.38 3.30
N VAL A 200 11.80 -10.98 3.48
CA VAL A 200 11.35 -11.63 4.71
C VAL A 200 10.57 -12.90 4.35
N GLU A 201 10.51 -13.85 5.27
CA GLU A 201 9.94 -15.18 5.00
C GLU A 201 8.41 -15.18 4.97
N ASP A 202 7.77 -14.45 5.88
CA ASP A 202 6.32 -14.39 6.01
C ASP A 202 5.80 -12.97 6.30
N TRP A 203 4.48 -12.82 6.24
CA TRP A 203 3.85 -11.51 6.43
C TRP A 203 3.97 -10.99 7.88
N LYS A 204 4.17 -11.88 8.87
CA LYS A 204 4.32 -11.53 10.28
C LYS A 204 5.70 -10.93 10.55
N ALA A 205 6.74 -11.52 9.96
CA ALA A 205 8.08 -10.97 9.92
C ALA A 205 8.09 -9.63 9.16
N ALA A 206 7.35 -9.54 8.06
CA ALA A 206 7.19 -8.29 7.32
C ALA A 206 6.56 -7.17 8.18
N GLU A 207 5.53 -7.49 8.96
CA GLU A 207 4.91 -6.53 9.88
C GLU A 207 5.93 -5.99 10.88
N LYS A 208 6.68 -6.86 11.55
CA LYS A 208 7.74 -6.46 12.50
C LYS A 208 8.81 -5.61 11.82
N PHE A 209 9.25 -6.02 10.63
CA PHE A 209 10.26 -5.30 9.83
C PHE A 209 9.82 -3.87 9.47
N ILE A 210 8.54 -3.68 9.12
CA ILE A 210 8.00 -2.34 8.86
C ILE A 210 7.86 -1.57 10.19
N GLN A 211 7.44 -2.23 11.27
CA GLN A 211 7.21 -1.59 12.57
C GLN A 211 8.48 -0.94 13.14
N GLU A 212 9.64 -1.59 12.98
CA GLU A 212 10.93 -1.03 13.37
C GLU A 212 11.22 0.34 12.71
N ARG A 213 10.76 0.52 11.47
CA ARG A 213 11.00 1.73 10.67
C ARG A 213 9.88 2.74 10.79
N ARG A 214 8.64 2.27 11.02
CA ARG A 214 7.43 3.09 11.20
C ARG A 214 6.64 2.56 12.42
N PRO A 215 6.98 2.99 13.65
CA PRO A 215 6.45 2.39 14.89
C PRO A 215 4.93 2.44 15.07
N ARG A 216 4.24 3.36 14.39
CA ARG A 216 2.80 3.60 14.52
C ARG A 216 1.93 2.74 13.59
N ILE A 217 2.52 1.79 12.86
CA ILE A 217 1.72 0.84 12.09
C ILE A 217 0.89 -0.04 13.03
N HIS A 218 -0.27 -0.47 12.54
CA HIS A 218 -1.14 -1.39 13.26
C HIS A 218 -2.04 -2.14 12.27
N LEU A 219 -1.77 -3.44 12.08
CA LEU A 219 -2.66 -4.33 11.34
C LEU A 219 -3.78 -4.82 12.24
N ASN A 220 -5.02 -4.60 11.81
CA ASN A 220 -6.20 -5.14 12.47
C ASN A 220 -6.50 -6.59 12.02
N ASP A 221 -7.45 -7.23 12.69
CA ASP A 221 -7.78 -8.65 12.46
C ASP A 221 -8.19 -8.94 11.01
N LEU A 222 -8.96 -8.04 10.38
CA LEU A 222 -9.37 -8.19 8.98
C LEU A 222 -8.17 -8.15 8.02
N GLN A 223 -7.20 -7.28 8.30
CA GLN A 223 -5.98 -7.14 7.49
C GLN A 223 -5.05 -8.35 7.66
N ARG A 224 -4.92 -8.85 8.89
CA ARG A 224 -4.19 -10.09 9.19
C ARG A 224 -4.83 -11.29 8.51
N GLN A 225 -6.16 -11.41 8.57
CA GLN A 225 -6.91 -12.48 7.92
C GLN A 225 -6.71 -12.46 6.40
N SER A 226 -6.80 -11.28 5.76
CA SER A 226 -6.58 -11.14 4.32
C SER A 226 -5.14 -11.52 3.92
N LEU A 227 -4.14 -11.14 4.73
CA LEU A 227 -2.74 -11.56 4.51
C LEU A 227 -2.55 -13.07 4.68
N GLU A 228 -3.21 -13.67 5.66
CA GLU A 228 -3.15 -15.12 5.89
C GLU A 228 -3.74 -15.89 4.69
N GLU A 229 -4.88 -15.44 4.19
CA GLU A 229 -5.51 -16.02 3.00
C GLU A 229 -4.65 -15.83 1.73
N TRP A 230 -4.13 -14.62 1.53
CA TRP A 230 -3.18 -14.34 0.45
C TRP A 230 -1.93 -15.23 0.52
N SER A 231 -1.35 -15.39 1.71
CA SER A 231 -0.17 -16.24 1.94
C SER A 231 -0.46 -17.71 1.63
N ARG A 232 -1.64 -18.21 2.03
CA ARG A 232 -2.07 -19.58 1.74
C ARG A 232 -2.16 -19.85 0.25
N HIS A 233 -2.81 -18.98 -0.53
CA HIS A 233 -2.91 -19.14 -2.00
C HIS A 233 -1.54 -19.18 -2.70
N ARG A 234 -0.56 -18.48 -2.12
CA ARG A 234 0.83 -18.48 -2.58
C ARG A 234 1.54 -19.80 -2.31
N LEU A 235 1.32 -20.42 -1.14
CA LEU A 235 1.87 -21.73 -0.80
C LEU A 235 1.15 -22.87 -1.57
N SER A 236 -0.16 -22.72 -1.77
CA SER A 236 -1.00 -23.65 -2.55
C SER A 236 -0.85 -23.51 -4.07
N SER A 237 0.06 -22.66 -4.55
CA SER A 237 0.49 -22.63 -5.96
C SER A 237 1.84 -23.37 -6.06
N PRO A 238 1.87 -24.72 -6.17
CA PRO A 238 3.13 -25.41 -6.29
C PRO A 238 3.73 -25.15 -7.66
N GLN A 239 5.05 -25.30 -7.73
CA GLN A 239 5.80 -25.57 -8.95
C GLN A 239 5.33 -26.89 -9.61
N THR A 240 4.08 -26.99 -10.06
CA THR A 240 3.50 -28.19 -10.68
C THR A 240 3.93 -28.34 -12.14
N ASN A 241 5.19 -28.02 -12.47
CA ASN A 241 5.70 -28.21 -13.84
C ASN A 241 7.20 -28.55 -13.91
N LYS A 242 7.74 -29.24 -12.89
CA LYS A 242 9.10 -29.81 -12.93
C LYS A 242 9.24 -31.11 -12.15
N ARG A 243 8.35 -32.11 -12.33
CA ARG A 243 8.69 -33.51 -12.01
C ARG A 243 7.69 -34.57 -12.49
N THR A 244 7.25 -34.50 -13.75
CA THR A 244 6.53 -35.65 -14.35
C THR A 244 6.87 -35.79 -15.83
N GLN A 245 8.11 -36.15 -16.11
CA GLN A 245 8.53 -36.82 -17.36
C GLN A 245 9.88 -37.50 -17.11
N VAL A 246 9.90 -38.50 -16.23
CA VAL A 246 10.95 -39.54 -16.22
C VAL A 246 10.28 -40.84 -15.77
N SER A 247 9.43 -41.42 -16.63
CA SER A 247 9.07 -42.85 -16.59
C SER A 247 7.94 -43.15 -17.58
N SER A 248 8.30 -43.34 -18.84
CA SER A 248 7.73 -44.34 -19.77
C SER A 248 8.00 -43.91 -21.20
N ILE A 249 8.85 -44.67 -21.88
CA ILE A 249 8.68 -45.15 -23.26
C ILE A 249 10.03 -45.80 -23.63
N ILE A 250 9.99 -47.13 -23.75
CA ILE A 250 11.00 -47.98 -24.38
C ILE A 250 10.42 -48.39 -25.75
N HIS A 251 11.30 -48.42 -26.77
CA HIS A 251 11.15 -48.90 -28.17
C HIS A 251 10.22 -48.08 -29.09
N GLU A 252 10.50 -47.77 -30.37
CA GLU A 252 11.45 -48.27 -31.37
C GLU A 252 11.59 -47.29 -32.59
N ASN A 253 12.76 -47.27 -33.22
CA ASN A 253 13.15 -46.92 -34.61
C ASN A 253 12.44 -45.82 -35.46
N SER A 254 13.23 -44.82 -35.91
CA SER A 254 13.76 -44.66 -37.31
C SER A 254 13.90 -43.19 -37.78
N SER A 255 15.11 -42.90 -38.30
CA SER A 255 15.51 -41.93 -39.35
C SER A 255 14.95 -40.49 -39.40
N GLY A 256 15.87 -39.50 -39.42
CA GLY A 256 15.72 -38.29 -40.26
C GLY A 256 15.90 -36.93 -39.58
N THR A 257 17.13 -36.40 -39.66
CA THR A 257 17.61 -34.98 -39.78
C THR A 257 16.92 -33.79 -39.07
N PRO A 258 17.70 -32.77 -38.62
CA PRO A 258 17.24 -31.76 -37.68
C PRO A 258 16.72 -30.47 -38.35
N HIS A 259 15.60 -29.94 -37.87
CA HIS A 259 15.24 -28.52 -38.04
C HIS A 259 15.03 -27.88 -36.67
N THR A 260 15.94 -26.98 -36.33
CA THR A 260 15.92 -26.09 -35.17
C THR A 260 14.81 -25.05 -35.31
N ASN A 261 13.97 -24.90 -34.28
CA ASN A 261 13.05 -23.77 -34.16
C ASN A 261 13.24 -23.09 -32.79
N GLU A 262 13.57 -21.79 -32.84
CA GLU A 262 13.78 -20.92 -31.70
C GLU A 262 12.46 -20.65 -30.96
N ARG A 263 12.35 -21.05 -29.69
CA ARG A 263 11.41 -20.42 -28.74
C ARG A 263 11.70 -20.80 -27.29
N THR A 264 12.65 -20.12 -26.67
CA THR A 264 12.79 -20.14 -25.20
C THR A 264 13.18 -18.76 -24.68
N GLN A 265 12.19 -17.89 -24.47
CA GLN A 265 12.42 -16.63 -23.75
C GLN A 265 11.21 -16.21 -22.92
N LYS A 266 10.80 -17.08 -21.99
CA LYS A 266 9.98 -16.70 -20.82
C LYS A 266 10.45 -17.59 -19.66
N HIS A 267 10.78 -16.99 -18.52
CA HIS A 267 11.41 -17.55 -17.30
C HIS A 267 12.90 -17.24 -17.10
N ALA A 268 13.26 -15.95 -17.18
CA ALA A 268 14.50 -15.43 -16.61
C ALA A 268 14.30 -14.00 -16.07
N ILE A 269 13.25 -13.77 -15.26
CA ILE A 269 13.00 -12.47 -14.63
C ILE A 269 12.59 -12.71 -13.18
N CYS A 270 13.51 -13.23 -12.37
CA CYS A 270 13.47 -13.17 -10.90
C CYS A 270 14.78 -13.67 -10.25
N GLN A 271 15.66 -14.33 -11.01
CA GLN A 271 16.91 -14.91 -10.48
C GLN A 271 18.16 -14.06 -10.72
N VAL A 272 18.11 -13.06 -11.61
CA VAL A 272 19.27 -12.22 -11.95
C VAL A 272 19.66 -11.27 -10.80
N GLY A 273 18.71 -10.88 -9.95
CA GLY A 273 18.97 -10.03 -8.78
C GLY A 273 19.77 -10.68 -7.64
N LYS A 274 19.91 -12.02 -7.62
CA LYS A 274 20.68 -12.72 -6.58
C LYS A 274 22.20 -12.78 -6.87
N LYS A 275 22.63 -12.55 -8.12
CA LYS A 275 24.05 -12.67 -8.50
C LYS A 275 24.83 -11.36 -8.41
N GLN A 276 24.17 -10.20 -8.47
CA GLN A 276 24.84 -8.90 -8.41
C GLN A 276 25.16 -8.41 -6.99
N THR A 277 24.35 -8.77 -5.99
CA THR A 277 24.61 -8.43 -4.58
C THR A 277 25.79 -9.19 -3.96
N ASN A 278 26.18 -10.33 -4.54
CA ASN A 278 27.28 -11.15 -4.03
C ASN A 278 28.67 -10.73 -4.56
N LEU A 279 28.75 -9.85 -5.58
CA LEU A 279 30.03 -9.31 -6.06
C LEU A 279 30.44 -8.00 -5.36
N GLN A 280 29.50 -7.20 -4.86
CA GLN A 280 29.83 -5.94 -4.18
C GLN A 280 30.31 -6.12 -2.73
N ASN A 281 29.89 -7.19 -2.05
CA ASN A 281 30.35 -7.47 -0.68
C ASN A 281 31.75 -8.11 -0.60
N LYS A 282 32.40 -8.40 -1.73
CA LYS A 282 33.73 -9.05 -1.76
C LYS A 282 34.87 -8.11 -2.15
N ALA A 283 34.59 -6.83 -2.39
CA ALA A 283 35.57 -5.83 -2.85
C ALA A 283 36.00 -4.81 -1.77
N GLN A 284 35.58 -4.99 -0.52
CA GLN A 284 35.84 -4.01 0.55
C GLN A 284 36.72 -4.51 1.69
N ASP A 285 37.36 -5.67 1.51
CA ASP A 285 38.13 -6.35 2.55
C ASP A 285 39.52 -6.77 2.03
N SER A 286 40.34 -5.80 1.60
CA SER A 286 41.80 -5.99 1.43
C SER A 286 42.56 -4.67 1.20
N SER A 287 43.08 -4.03 2.26
CA SER A 287 44.45 -3.44 2.33
C SER A 287 44.67 -2.55 3.57
N ILE A 288 45.61 -3.00 4.41
CA ILE A 288 46.23 -2.49 5.68
C ILE A 288 47.40 -1.49 5.34
N PRO A 289 48.13 -0.73 6.22
CA PRO A 289 48.26 -0.69 7.70
C PRO A 289 48.24 0.69 8.43
N ARG A 290 48.30 0.58 9.77
CA ARG A 290 48.64 1.59 10.79
C ARG A 290 50.12 2.01 10.74
N THR A 291 50.41 3.28 11.04
CA THR A 291 51.65 3.72 11.69
C THR A 291 51.31 4.78 12.76
N ILE A 292 51.92 4.61 13.92
CA ILE A 292 51.89 5.45 15.13
C ILE A 292 52.91 6.57 14.95
N ASP A 293 52.63 7.80 15.42
CA ASP A 293 53.62 8.57 16.19
C ASP A 293 53.03 9.74 16.98
N HIS A 294 53.71 9.99 18.10
CA HIS A 294 53.40 10.80 19.28
C HIS A 294 53.71 12.31 19.13
N LEU A 295 53.33 13.08 20.18
CA LEU A 295 53.69 14.46 20.56
C LEU A 295 52.63 15.52 20.12
N HIS A 296 52.15 16.46 20.93
CA HIS A 296 52.60 17.02 22.21
C HIS A 296 51.42 17.74 22.91
N LYS A 297 51.50 17.86 24.23
CA LYS A 297 50.63 18.63 25.16
C LYS A 297 50.86 20.16 25.04
N SER A 298 49.94 20.90 25.68
CA SER A 298 49.93 22.35 26.04
C SER A 298 49.08 23.19 25.05
N ASP A 299 48.17 24.10 25.41
CA ASP A 299 47.97 25.00 26.55
C ASP A 299 46.47 25.46 26.58
N PHE A 300 45.78 25.47 27.72
CA PHE A 300 45.45 26.63 28.58
C PHE A 300 44.40 27.66 28.07
N GLN A 301 43.27 27.70 28.80
CA GLN A 301 42.48 28.85 29.30
C GLN A 301 42.02 30.02 28.41
N ASN A 302 40.73 30.34 28.62
CA ASN A 302 40.09 31.67 28.71
C ASN A 302 40.22 32.65 27.53
N ILE A 303 39.10 32.86 26.81
CA ILE A 303 38.22 34.06 26.81
C ILE A 303 37.02 33.75 25.90
#